data_AF-A0A2V6FT55-F1
#
_entry.id   AF-A0A2V6FT55-F1
#
_cell.length_a   1.000
_cell.length_b   1.000
_cell.length_c   1.000
_cell.angle_alpha   90.00
_cell.angle_beta   90.00
_cell.angle_gamma   90.00
#
_symmetry.space_group_name_H-M   'P 1'
#
loop_
_entity.id
_entity.type
_entity.pdbx_description
1 polymer ?
#
loop_
_entity_poly.entity_id
_entity_poly.type
_entity_poly.pdbx_seq_one_letter_code
_entity_poly.pdbx_strand_id
1 'polypeptide(L)'
;MVRISLIIAIVAGIAALAVSQLKVAKDIEELRTTLKTTQENLTTSQTAEAKARKEAKQQTEAADKAKKDLETAKTDLAAASEKADQQEKRANELAARLDKTTLERNDSQAEVARWRASGLTLEQIKATLADNKRLVSENDALNKENRVLGRTLTQKQSELDILTGTKTKVDLPPTLKGKVIAVDPRYEFVVLDIGADDGVLARGEMLVNRSGKLVAKVRILTAESHRCVANVLSDWKQGEIMEGDMVLVGL
;
A
#
# COMPACT_ATOMS: atom_id res chain seq x y z
N MET A 1 123.25 -81.64 -29.07
CA MET A 1 121.82 -81.29 -29.23
C MET A 1 121.28 -80.41 -28.11
N VAL A 2 121.60 -80.66 -26.83
CA VAL A 2 121.05 -79.93 -25.67
C VAL A 2 121.31 -78.40 -25.67
N ARG A 3 122.44 -77.93 -26.22
CA ARG A 3 122.78 -76.48 -26.26
C ARG A 3 121.96 -75.67 -27.28
N ILE A 4 121.57 -76.28 -28.40
CA ILE A 4 120.79 -75.59 -29.46
C ILE A 4 119.32 -75.51 -29.06
N SER A 5 118.77 -76.56 -28.45
CA SER A 5 117.40 -76.57 -27.89
C SER A 5 117.23 -75.55 -26.77
N LEU A 6 118.27 -75.29 -25.97
CA LEU A 6 118.24 -74.31 -24.88
C LEU A 6 118.15 -72.87 -25.41
N ILE A 7 118.88 -72.56 -26.49
CA ILE A 7 118.83 -71.24 -27.14
C ILE A 7 117.46 -71.01 -27.79
N ILE A 8 116.91 -72.02 -28.47
CA ILE A 8 115.57 -71.93 -29.09
C ILE A 8 114.48 -71.76 -28.01
N ALA A 9 114.57 -72.45 -26.88
CA ALA A 9 113.63 -72.31 -25.78
C ALA A 9 113.68 -70.91 -25.13
N ILE A 10 114.87 -70.33 -24.99
CA ILE A 10 115.04 -68.96 -24.48
C ILE A 10 114.46 -67.93 -25.48
N VAL A 11 114.75 -68.07 -26.77
CA VAL A 11 114.23 -67.17 -27.82
C VAL A 11 112.71 -67.30 -27.95
N ALA A 12 112.17 -68.51 -27.89
CA ALA A 12 110.72 -68.75 -27.89
C ALA A 12 110.05 -68.20 -26.62
N GLY A 13 110.71 -68.29 -25.46
CA GLY A 13 110.26 -67.68 -24.21
C GLY A 13 110.24 -66.15 -24.27
N ILE A 14 111.28 -65.54 -24.84
CA ILE A 14 111.35 -64.08 -25.05
C ILE A 14 110.29 -63.62 -26.07
N ALA A 15 110.08 -64.37 -27.16
CA ALA A 15 109.05 -64.08 -28.14
C ALA A 15 107.63 -64.23 -27.57
N ALA A 16 107.38 -65.26 -26.76
CA ALA A 16 106.10 -65.43 -26.07
C ALA A 16 105.85 -64.33 -25.04
N LEU A 17 106.89 -63.87 -24.31
CA LEU A 17 106.81 -62.73 -23.40
C LEU A 17 106.56 -61.42 -24.16
N ALA A 18 107.20 -61.20 -25.31
CA ALA A 18 106.99 -60.01 -26.15
C ALA A 18 105.58 -59.97 -26.75
N VAL A 19 105.07 -61.09 -27.28
CA VAL A 19 103.70 -61.20 -27.82
C VAL A 19 102.66 -61.05 -26.71
N SER A 20 102.91 -61.64 -25.53
CA SER A 20 102.07 -61.47 -24.35
C SER A 20 102.04 -60.01 -23.88
N GLN A 21 103.19 -59.35 -23.76
CA GLN A 21 103.24 -57.94 -23.37
C GLN A 21 102.58 -57.02 -24.39
N LEU A 22 102.71 -57.28 -25.69
CA LEU A 22 102.03 -56.48 -26.73
C LEU A 22 100.50 -56.64 -26.67
N LYS A 23 100.00 -57.85 -26.39
CA LYS A 23 98.56 -58.11 -26.26
C LYS A 23 97.99 -57.52 -24.98
N VAL A 24 98.68 -57.71 -23.85
CA VAL A 24 98.34 -57.10 -22.56
C VAL A 24 98.41 -55.57 -22.63
N ALA A 25 99.39 -54.99 -23.34
CA ALA A 25 99.47 -53.55 -23.54
C ALA A 25 98.27 -52.99 -24.32
N LYS A 26 97.84 -53.68 -25.38
CA LYS A 26 96.63 -53.32 -26.15
C LYS A 26 95.36 -53.43 -25.30
N ASP A 27 95.19 -54.52 -24.56
CA ASP A 27 94.02 -54.70 -23.69
C ASP A 27 93.99 -53.63 -22.58
N ILE A 28 95.14 -53.27 -22.01
CA ILE A 28 95.26 -52.18 -21.03
C ILE A 28 94.91 -50.82 -21.65
N GLU A 29 95.33 -50.57 -22.89
CA GLU A 29 95.02 -49.34 -23.61
C GLU A 29 93.51 -49.25 -23.95
N GLU A 30 92.91 -50.35 -24.39
CA GLU A 30 91.47 -50.46 -24.65
C GLU A 30 90.64 -50.32 -23.36
N LEU A 31 91.07 -50.95 -22.27
CA LEU A 31 90.46 -50.80 -20.95
C LEU A 31 90.57 -49.35 -20.43
N ARG A 32 91.73 -48.70 -20.62
CA ARG A 32 91.90 -47.27 -20.25
C ARG A 32 90.98 -46.37 -21.07
N THR A 33 90.86 -46.64 -22.37
CA THR A 33 89.99 -45.88 -23.27
C THR A 33 88.53 -46.08 -22.89
N THR A 34 88.10 -47.32 -22.67
CA THR A 34 86.75 -47.67 -22.24
C THR A 34 86.42 -47.07 -20.88
N LEU A 35 87.34 -47.11 -19.91
CA LEU A 35 87.16 -46.52 -18.60
C LEU A 35 87.02 -44.99 -18.72
N LYS A 36 87.84 -44.34 -19.54
CA LYS A 36 87.73 -42.90 -19.81
C LYS A 36 86.38 -42.54 -20.43
N THR A 37 85.96 -43.25 -21.48
CA THR A 37 84.66 -43.02 -22.13
C THR A 37 83.49 -43.30 -21.18
N THR A 38 83.58 -44.34 -20.35
CA THR A 38 82.54 -44.66 -19.36
C THR A 38 82.49 -43.59 -18.27
N GLN A 39 83.63 -43.06 -17.84
CA GLN A 39 83.72 -41.95 -16.88
C GLN A 39 83.07 -40.68 -17.46
N GLU A 40 83.37 -40.34 -18.72
CA GLU A 40 82.80 -39.20 -19.44
C GLU A 40 81.27 -39.34 -19.66
N ASN A 41 80.81 -40.54 -19.97
CA ASN A 41 79.38 -40.84 -20.10
C ASN A 41 78.67 -40.78 -18.75
N LEU A 42 79.29 -41.28 -17.68
CA LEU A 42 78.73 -41.22 -16.33
C LEU A 42 78.61 -39.76 -15.85
N THR A 43 79.64 -38.93 -16.05
CA THR A 43 79.57 -37.51 -15.69
C THR A 43 78.54 -36.75 -16.52
N THR A 44 78.42 -37.05 -17.81
CA THR A 44 77.38 -36.47 -18.69
C THR A 44 75.98 -36.90 -18.23
N SER A 45 75.78 -38.17 -17.90
CA SER A 45 74.49 -38.68 -17.41
C SER A 45 74.12 -38.09 -16.05
N GLN A 46 75.08 -37.98 -15.11
CA GLN A 46 74.85 -37.38 -13.79
C GLN A 46 74.50 -35.90 -13.88
N THR A 47 75.17 -35.15 -14.76
CA THR A 47 74.86 -33.73 -15.00
C THR A 47 73.50 -33.55 -15.67
N ALA A 48 73.14 -34.41 -16.62
CA ALA A 48 71.82 -34.42 -17.23
C ALA A 48 70.71 -34.77 -16.22
N GLU A 49 70.91 -35.77 -15.36
CA GLU A 49 69.94 -36.12 -14.31
C GLU A 49 69.79 -34.99 -13.28
N ALA A 50 70.89 -34.36 -12.87
CA ALA A 50 70.85 -33.22 -11.97
C ALA A 50 70.08 -32.03 -12.58
N LYS A 51 70.28 -31.77 -13.88
CA LYS A 51 69.55 -30.73 -14.61
C LYS A 51 68.06 -31.06 -14.72
N ALA A 52 67.72 -32.29 -15.12
CA ALA A 52 66.34 -32.74 -15.24
C ALA A 52 65.60 -32.71 -13.89
N ARG A 53 66.26 -33.11 -12.78
CA ARG A 53 65.70 -32.99 -11.42
C ARG A 53 65.46 -31.53 -11.03
N LYS A 54 66.35 -30.62 -11.40
CA LYS A 54 66.20 -29.18 -11.12
C LYS A 54 65.02 -28.59 -11.90
N GLU A 55 64.93 -28.89 -13.19
CA GLU A 55 63.82 -28.44 -14.05
C GLU A 55 62.48 -29.02 -13.59
N ALA A 56 62.44 -30.31 -13.22
CA ALA A 56 61.23 -30.93 -12.67
C ALA A 56 60.78 -30.25 -11.37
N LYS A 57 61.72 -29.93 -10.45
CA LYS A 57 61.39 -29.15 -9.25
C LYS A 57 60.82 -27.78 -9.59
N GLN A 58 61.47 -27.05 -10.50
CA GLN A 58 61.00 -25.72 -10.93
C GLN A 58 59.62 -25.77 -11.57
N GLN A 59 59.34 -26.78 -12.39
CA GLN A 59 58.00 -26.95 -12.98
C GLN A 59 56.95 -27.31 -11.93
N THR A 60 57.27 -28.15 -10.96
CA THR A 60 56.34 -28.45 -9.86
C THR A 60 56.02 -27.21 -9.04
N GLU A 61 57.04 -26.42 -8.67
CA GLU A 61 56.85 -25.15 -7.96
C GLU A 61 56.01 -24.15 -8.78
N ALA A 62 56.26 -24.06 -10.10
CA ALA A 62 55.46 -23.22 -10.99
C ALA A 62 54.00 -23.70 -11.11
N ALA A 63 53.78 -25.02 -11.19
CA ALA A 63 52.44 -25.61 -11.24
C ALA A 63 51.66 -25.38 -9.94
N ASP A 64 52.33 -25.53 -8.80
CA ASP A 64 51.71 -25.26 -7.49
C ASP A 64 51.37 -23.78 -7.32
N LYS A 65 52.23 -22.88 -7.81
CA LYS A 65 51.96 -21.44 -7.84
C LYS A 65 50.77 -21.13 -8.76
N ALA A 66 50.76 -21.66 -9.98
CA ALA A 66 49.67 -21.46 -10.93
C ALA A 66 48.32 -21.97 -10.40
N LYS A 67 48.32 -23.10 -9.67
CA LYS A 67 47.11 -23.60 -8.99
C LYS A 67 46.61 -22.64 -7.93
N LYS A 68 47.51 -22.09 -7.10
CA LYS A 68 47.13 -21.09 -6.08
C LYS A 68 46.57 -19.83 -6.71
N ASP A 69 47.26 -19.30 -7.73
CA ASP A 69 46.83 -18.09 -8.45
C ASP A 69 45.46 -18.30 -9.11
N LEU A 70 45.19 -19.50 -9.65
CA LEU A 70 43.90 -19.85 -10.25
C LEU A 70 42.77 -19.92 -9.22
N GLU A 71 43.01 -20.48 -8.03
CA GLU A 71 42.02 -20.50 -6.95
C GLU A 71 41.75 -19.10 -6.39
N THR A 72 42.78 -18.26 -6.27
CA THR A 72 42.61 -16.84 -5.92
C THR A 72 41.79 -16.11 -7.00
N ALA A 73 42.13 -16.27 -8.27
CA ALA A 73 41.40 -15.63 -9.37
C ALA A 73 39.93 -16.07 -9.44
N LYS A 74 39.62 -17.34 -9.18
CA LYS A 74 38.23 -17.82 -9.06
C LYS A 74 37.48 -17.13 -7.92
N THR A 75 38.13 -17.00 -6.77
CA THR A 75 37.54 -16.35 -5.59
C THR A 75 37.27 -14.87 -5.87
N ASP A 76 38.23 -14.18 -6.48
CA ASP A 76 38.10 -12.77 -6.86
C ASP A 76 37.02 -12.56 -7.92
N LEU A 77 36.92 -13.46 -8.91
CA LEU A 77 35.88 -13.42 -9.93
C LEU A 77 34.49 -13.61 -9.31
N ALA A 78 34.32 -14.56 -8.39
CA ALA A 78 33.07 -14.77 -7.68
C ALA A 78 32.69 -13.52 -6.85
N ALA A 79 33.65 -12.93 -6.14
CA ALA A 79 33.43 -11.70 -5.37
C ALA A 79 33.11 -10.49 -6.26
N ALA A 80 33.74 -10.38 -7.43
CA ALA A 80 33.46 -9.33 -8.40
C ALA A 80 32.07 -9.49 -9.03
N SER A 81 31.67 -10.72 -9.36
CA SER A 81 30.32 -11.02 -9.87
C SER A 81 29.24 -10.65 -8.85
N GLU A 82 29.41 -11.07 -7.60
CA GLU A 82 28.46 -10.73 -6.52
C GLU A 82 28.35 -9.20 -6.32
N LYS A 83 29.48 -8.49 -6.37
CA LYS A 83 29.47 -7.01 -6.32
C LYS A 83 28.74 -6.40 -7.52
N ALA A 84 28.93 -6.92 -8.72
CA ALA A 84 28.24 -6.44 -9.92
C ALA A 84 26.73 -6.62 -9.78
N ASP A 85 26.27 -7.80 -9.35
CA ASP A 85 24.85 -8.10 -9.12
C ASP A 85 24.24 -7.17 -8.05
N GLN A 86 24.99 -6.90 -6.97
CA GLN A 86 24.57 -5.95 -5.94
C GLN A 86 24.46 -4.52 -6.46
N GLN A 87 25.39 -4.08 -7.32
CA GLN A 87 25.34 -2.75 -7.91
C GLN A 87 24.20 -2.63 -8.92
N GLU A 88 23.92 -3.68 -9.70
CA GLU A 88 22.77 -3.71 -10.61
C GLU A 88 21.44 -3.62 -9.85
N LYS A 89 21.28 -4.39 -8.76
CA LYS A 89 20.11 -4.28 -7.87
C LYS A 89 19.94 -2.87 -7.32
N ARG A 90 21.02 -2.26 -6.81
CA ARG A 90 21.00 -0.87 -6.31
C ARG A 90 20.62 0.12 -7.40
N ALA A 91 21.19 -0.01 -8.60
CA ALA A 91 20.88 0.87 -9.73
C ALA A 91 19.40 0.79 -10.11
N ASN A 92 18.85 -0.42 -10.17
CA ASN A 92 17.43 -0.64 -10.47
C ASN A 92 16.52 -0.07 -9.37
N GLU A 93 16.86 -0.27 -8.09
CA GLU A 93 16.13 0.34 -6.97
C GLU A 93 16.18 1.87 -7.00
N LEU A 94 17.34 2.46 -7.29
CA LEU A 94 17.53 3.90 -7.42
C LEU A 94 16.72 4.46 -8.59
N ALA A 95 16.72 3.79 -9.75
CA ALA A 95 15.93 4.18 -10.90
C ALA A 95 14.42 4.18 -10.56
N ALA A 96 13.92 3.10 -9.95
CA ALA A 96 12.52 3.00 -9.55
C ALA A 96 12.12 4.09 -8.52
N ARG A 97 13.01 4.39 -7.55
CA ARG A 97 12.78 5.48 -6.60
C ARG A 97 12.77 6.85 -7.28
N LEU A 98 13.67 7.08 -8.22
CA LEU A 98 13.77 8.34 -8.94
C LEU A 98 12.53 8.60 -9.81
N ASP A 99 12.01 7.57 -10.47
CA ASP A 99 10.76 7.65 -11.23
C ASP A 99 9.57 7.96 -10.32
N LYS A 100 9.44 7.22 -9.20
CA LYS A 100 8.39 7.45 -8.22
C LYS A 100 8.44 8.87 -7.64
N THR A 101 9.60 9.31 -7.16
CA THR A 101 9.76 10.66 -6.61
C THR A 101 9.53 11.74 -7.67
N THR A 102 9.87 11.48 -8.93
CA THR A 102 9.58 12.42 -10.02
C THR A 102 8.09 12.55 -10.27
N LEU A 103 7.35 11.44 -10.29
CA LEU A 103 5.88 11.46 -10.40
C LEU A 103 5.26 12.22 -9.22
N GLU A 104 5.60 11.86 -7.98
CA GLU A 104 5.07 12.50 -6.76
C GLU A 104 5.35 14.01 -6.74
N ARG A 105 6.55 14.43 -7.18
CA ARG A 105 6.91 15.84 -7.32
C ARG A 105 6.07 16.54 -8.39
N ASN A 106 5.90 15.92 -9.55
CA ASN A 106 5.12 16.51 -10.65
C ASN A 106 3.65 16.66 -10.25
N ASP A 107 3.08 15.65 -9.59
CA ASP A 107 1.71 15.71 -9.07
C ASP A 107 1.56 16.81 -8.02
N SER A 108 2.50 16.88 -7.05
CA SER A 108 2.51 17.95 -6.04
C SER A 108 2.66 19.34 -6.67
N GLN A 109 3.50 19.49 -7.69
CA GLN A 109 3.65 20.74 -8.43
C GLN A 109 2.38 21.10 -9.20
N ALA A 110 1.70 20.12 -9.81
CA ALA A 110 0.44 20.34 -10.48
C ALA A 110 -0.66 20.76 -9.51
N GLU A 111 -0.74 20.15 -8.32
CA GLU A 111 -1.66 20.58 -7.26
C GLU A 111 -1.36 22.01 -6.82
N VAL A 112 -0.10 22.32 -6.48
CA VAL A 112 0.30 23.69 -6.08
C VAL A 112 0.03 24.69 -7.20
N ALA A 113 0.24 24.32 -8.47
CA ALA A 113 -0.08 25.18 -9.61
C ALA A 113 -1.59 25.42 -9.73
N ARG A 114 -2.44 24.40 -9.53
CA ARG A 114 -3.90 24.56 -9.48
C ARG A 114 -4.32 25.48 -8.34
N TRP A 115 -3.73 25.31 -7.15
CA TRP A 115 -3.97 26.19 -6.01
C TRP A 115 -3.56 27.63 -6.30
N ARG A 116 -2.37 27.85 -6.88
CA ARG A 116 -1.92 29.19 -7.29
C ARG A 116 -2.78 29.79 -8.40
N ALA A 117 -3.25 28.97 -9.35
CA ALA A 117 -4.12 29.40 -10.43
C ALA A 117 -5.51 29.83 -9.93
N SER A 118 -5.96 29.34 -8.77
CA SER A 118 -7.17 29.85 -8.11
C SER A 118 -7.05 31.32 -7.69
N GLY A 119 -5.82 31.86 -7.63
CA GLY A 119 -5.55 33.24 -7.22
C GLY A 119 -5.79 33.52 -5.74
N LEU A 120 -6.25 32.52 -4.97
CA LEU A 120 -6.52 32.62 -3.55
C LEU A 120 -5.29 32.22 -2.74
N THR A 121 -4.94 33.05 -1.77
CA THR A 121 -3.93 32.72 -0.77
C THR A 121 -4.45 31.67 0.22
N LEU A 122 -3.56 30.94 0.88
CA LEU A 122 -3.94 29.96 1.91
C LEU A 122 -4.78 30.59 3.03
N GLU A 123 -4.44 31.82 3.43
CA GLU A 123 -5.19 32.59 4.43
C GLU A 123 -6.59 32.95 3.94
N GLN A 124 -6.73 33.35 2.67
CA GLN A 124 -8.04 33.59 2.06
C GLN A 124 -8.88 32.31 2.01
N ILE A 125 -8.30 31.16 1.66
CA ILE A 125 -9.03 29.87 1.65
C ILE A 125 -9.55 29.52 3.04
N LYS A 126 -8.72 29.67 4.08
CA LYS A 126 -9.14 29.44 5.47
C LYS A 126 -10.24 30.40 5.89
N ALA A 127 -10.10 31.69 5.57
CA ALA A 127 -11.11 32.70 5.85
C ALA A 127 -12.43 32.36 5.14
N THR A 128 -12.40 32.04 3.85
CA THR A 128 -13.59 31.63 3.07
C THR A 128 -14.22 30.35 3.62
N LEU A 129 -13.45 29.40 4.13
CA LEU A 129 -13.99 28.19 4.76
C LEU A 129 -14.69 28.51 6.09
N ALA A 130 -14.09 29.37 6.90
CA ALA A 130 -14.69 29.83 8.15
C ALA A 130 -15.97 30.63 7.90
N ASP A 131 -15.94 31.55 6.93
CA ASP A 131 -17.10 32.33 6.51
C ASP A 131 -18.19 31.45 5.93
N ASN A 132 -17.89 30.47 5.08
CA ASN A 132 -18.89 29.54 4.57
C ASN A 132 -19.56 28.77 5.70
N LYS A 133 -18.81 28.29 6.70
CA LYS A 133 -19.40 27.62 7.87
C LYS A 133 -20.33 28.54 8.65
N ARG A 134 -19.92 29.80 8.88
CA ARG A 134 -20.75 30.81 9.55
C ARG A 134 -22.01 31.10 8.75
N LEU A 135 -21.88 31.35 7.45
CA LEU A 135 -22.99 31.67 6.55
C LEU A 135 -23.99 30.52 6.44
N VAL A 136 -23.52 29.27 6.40
CA VAL A 136 -24.42 28.10 6.43
C VAL A 136 -25.21 28.07 7.75
N SER A 137 -24.56 28.27 8.89
CA SER A 137 -25.25 28.31 10.19
C SER A 137 -26.25 29.46 10.29
N GLU A 138 -25.91 30.64 9.77
CA GLU A 138 -26.82 31.80 9.71
C GLU A 138 -28.00 31.53 8.79
N ASN A 139 -27.75 30.93 7.61
CA ASN A 139 -28.82 30.58 6.67
C ASN A 139 -29.80 29.58 7.27
N ASP A 140 -29.31 28.56 7.99
CA ASP A 140 -30.16 27.60 8.69
C ASP A 140 -31.00 28.26 9.79
N ALA A 141 -30.43 29.21 10.55
CA ALA A 141 -31.16 29.97 11.55
C ALA A 141 -32.25 30.85 10.91
N LEU A 142 -31.91 31.59 9.84
CA LEU A 142 -32.85 32.42 9.10
C LEU A 142 -33.95 31.59 8.43
N ASN A 143 -33.64 30.41 7.91
CA ASN A 143 -34.65 29.51 7.35
C ASN A 143 -35.64 29.00 8.41
N LYS A 144 -35.17 28.73 9.63
CA LYS A 144 -36.05 28.39 10.76
C LYS A 144 -36.94 29.56 11.15
N GLU A 145 -36.36 30.76 11.23
CA GLU A 145 -37.09 31.98 11.56
C GLU A 145 -38.16 32.29 10.50
N ASN A 146 -37.82 32.23 9.21
CA ASN A 146 -38.76 32.42 8.11
C ASN A 146 -39.93 31.43 8.14
N ARG A 147 -39.70 30.17 8.55
CA ARG A 147 -40.80 29.20 8.74
C ARG A 147 -41.73 29.61 9.87
N VAL A 148 -41.18 30.05 11.00
CA VAL A 148 -41.99 30.52 12.14
C VAL A 148 -42.78 31.77 11.76
N LEU A 149 -42.12 32.76 11.15
CA LEU A 149 -42.77 33.98 10.67
C LEU A 149 -43.87 33.68 9.65
N GLY A 150 -43.64 32.76 8.71
CA GLY A 150 -44.66 32.33 7.74
C GLY A 150 -45.90 31.71 8.41
N ARG A 151 -45.71 30.90 9.46
CA ARG A 151 -46.83 30.34 10.26
C ARG A 151 -47.59 31.45 10.99
N THR A 152 -46.87 32.37 11.64
CA THR A 152 -47.50 33.50 12.34
C THR A 152 -48.28 34.41 11.37
N LEU A 153 -47.73 34.67 10.19
CA LEU A 153 -48.42 35.44 9.15
C LEU A 153 -49.72 34.74 8.73
N THR A 154 -49.67 33.43 8.52
CA THR A 154 -50.85 32.62 8.14
C THR A 154 -51.92 32.66 9.22
N GLN A 155 -51.53 32.53 10.49
CA GLN A 155 -52.42 32.63 11.64
C GLN A 155 -53.09 34.02 11.72
N LYS A 156 -52.29 35.09 11.59
CA LYS A 156 -52.79 36.47 11.67
C LYS A 156 -53.70 36.84 10.50
N GLN A 157 -53.37 36.38 9.29
CA GLN A 157 -54.24 36.58 8.14
C GLN A 157 -55.58 35.86 8.33
N SER A 158 -55.56 34.61 8.83
CA SER A 158 -56.78 33.87 9.13
C SER A 158 -57.63 34.55 10.20
N GLU A 159 -57.00 35.12 11.23
CA GLU A 159 -57.68 35.91 12.27
C GLU A 159 -58.34 37.18 11.69
N LEU A 160 -57.62 37.89 10.81
CA LEU A 160 -58.14 39.08 10.12
C LEU A 160 -59.30 38.76 9.17
N ASP A 161 -59.22 37.68 8.40
CA ASP A 161 -60.26 37.28 7.45
C ASP A 161 -61.60 36.97 8.15
N ILE A 162 -61.55 36.41 9.36
CA ILE A 162 -62.74 36.17 10.20
C ILE A 162 -63.31 37.49 10.73
N LEU A 163 -62.46 38.39 11.23
CA LEU A 163 -62.89 39.67 11.82
C LEU A 163 -63.47 40.62 10.78
N THR A 164 -62.95 40.59 9.55
CA THR A 164 -63.42 41.43 8.43
C THR A 164 -64.64 40.86 7.72
N GLY A 165 -65.07 39.63 8.07
CA GLY A 165 -66.23 38.97 7.47
C GLY A 165 -65.98 38.40 6.06
N THR A 166 -64.73 38.40 5.60
CA THR A 166 -64.32 37.87 4.28
C THR A 166 -64.46 36.34 4.23
N LYS A 167 -64.30 35.66 5.38
CA LYS A 167 -64.54 34.22 5.53
C LYS A 167 -65.35 33.93 6.80
N THR A 168 -66.27 32.97 6.72
CA THR A 168 -67.08 32.51 7.87
C THR A 168 -66.44 31.35 8.63
N LYS A 169 -65.41 30.70 8.07
CA LYS A 169 -64.70 29.56 8.66
C LYS A 169 -63.21 29.64 8.38
N VAL A 170 -62.41 29.05 9.27
CA VAL A 170 -60.97 28.89 9.09
C VAL A 170 -60.70 27.65 8.27
N ASP A 171 -60.03 27.83 7.14
CA ASP A 171 -59.62 26.72 6.26
C ASP A 171 -58.40 26.02 6.87
N LEU A 172 -58.56 24.75 7.21
CA LEU A 172 -57.46 23.89 7.63
C LEU A 172 -56.88 23.14 6.41
N PRO A 173 -55.59 22.74 6.44
CA PRO A 173 -55.02 21.95 5.36
C PRO A 173 -55.81 20.64 5.14
N PRO A 174 -56.23 20.29 3.91
CA PRO A 174 -57.08 19.12 3.66
C PRO A 174 -56.39 17.78 3.96
N THR A 175 -55.06 17.78 4.06
CA THR A 175 -54.25 16.60 4.41
C THR A 175 -54.10 16.40 5.92
N LEU A 176 -54.58 17.34 6.74
CA LEU A 176 -54.44 17.30 8.20
C LEU A 176 -55.30 16.19 8.80
N LYS A 177 -54.63 15.27 9.51
CA LYS A 177 -55.24 14.13 10.20
C LYS A 177 -54.56 13.95 11.55
N GLY A 178 -55.34 13.64 12.57
CA GLY A 178 -54.85 13.37 13.92
C GLY A 178 -55.71 12.35 14.64
N LYS A 179 -55.46 12.21 15.93
CA LYS A 179 -56.10 11.27 16.84
C LYS A 179 -56.44 11.96 18.16
N VAL A 180 -57.56 11.55 18.73
CA VAL A 180 -57.96 11.96 20.08
C VAL A 180 -57.08 11.22 21.09
N ILE A 181 -56.34 11.99 21.90
CA ILE A 181 -55.45 11.47 22.96
C ILE A 181 -56.02 11.60 24.36
N ALA A 182 -56.97 12.50 24.57
CA ALA A 182 -57.69 12.64 25.84
C ALA A 182 -59.07 13.26 25.58
N VAL A 183 -60.04 12.87 26.40
CA VAL A 183 -61.41 13.40 26.35
C VAL A 183 -61.80 13.80 27.78
N ASP A 184 -62.38 14.99 27.94
CA ASP A 184 -63.08 15.38 29.17
C ASP A 184 -64.59 15.47 28.89
N PRO A 185 -65.38 14.44 29.25
CA PRO A 185 -66.81 14.43 29.02
C PRO A 185 -67.58 15.49 29.82
N ARG A 186 -67.01 16.02 30.91
CA ARG A 186 -67.69 16.99 31.78
C ARG A 186 -67.68 18.39 31.20
N TYR A 187 -66.62 18.75 30.49
CA TYR A 187 -66.44 20.08 29.90
C TYR A 187 -66.51 20.07 28.36
N GLU A 188 -66.81 18.93 27.75
CA GLU A 188 -66.94 18.74 26.30
C GLU A 188 -65.72 19.23 25.50
N PHE A 189 -64.50 19.03 26.04
CA PHE A 189 -63.26 19.27 25.29
C PHE A 189 -62.49 17.98 25.03
N VAL A 190 -61.77 17.98 23.92
CA VAL A 190 -60.89 16.89 23.50
C VAL A 190 -59.51 17.43 23.20
N VAL A 191 -58.50 16.62 23.48
CA VAL A 191 -57.11 16.92 23.13
C VAL A 191 -56.71 16.05 21.94
N LEU A 192 -56.14 16.66 20.91
CA LEU A 192 -55.68 16.00 19.70
C LEU A 192 -54.14 15.96 19.65
N ASP A 193 -53.58 14.95 19.00
CA ASP A 193 -52.13 14.78 18.76
C ASP A 193 -51.57 15.59 17.58
N ILE A 194 -52.29 16.63 17.16
CA ILE A 194 -51.92 17.55 16.09
C ILE A 194 -51.89 18.98 16.64
N GLY A 195 -50.94 19.78 16.19
CA GLY A 195 -50.71 21.12 16.70
C GLY A 195 -50.44 22.17 15.62
N ALA A 196 -50.05 23.35 16.06
CA ALA A 196 -49.72 24.48 15.18
C ALA A 196 -48.60 24.13 14.19
N ASP A 197 -47.69 23.22 14.53
CA ASP A 197 -46.63 22.75 13.63
C ASP A 197 -47.18 21.94 12.44
N ASP A 198 -48.33 21.28 12.61
CA ASP A 198 -49.01 20.48 11.59
C ASP A 198 -49.97 21.32 10.74
N GLY A 199 -50.06 22.63 11.00
CA GLY A 199 -50.96 23.55 10.30
C GLY A 199 -52.34 23.69 10.94
N VAL A 200 -52.49 23.28 12.21
CA VAL A 200 -53.71 23.48 12.98
C VAL A 200 -53.89 24.97 13.30
N LEU A 201 -55.09 25.50 13.06
CA LEU A 201 -55.46 26.87 13.36
C LEU A 201 -56.65 26.93 14.34
N ALA A 202 -56.62 27.88 15.27
CA ALA A 202 -57.74 28.16 16.15
C ALA A 202 -59.01 28.48 15.34
N ARG A 203 -60.18 28.07 15.85
CA ARG A 203 -61.49 28.12 15.17
C ARG A 203 -61.62 27.22 13.94
N GLY A 204 -60.58 26.47 13.56
CA GLY A 204 -60.69 25.40 12.58
C GLY A 204 -61.69 24.33 13.04
N GLU A 205 -62.45 23.78 12.10
CA GLU A 205 -63.43 22.73 12.37
C GLU A 205 -62.92 21.40 11.84
N MET A 206 -63.02 20.34 12.63
CA MET A 206 -62.63 18.99 12.23
C MET A 206 -63.72 17.97 12.57
N LEU A 207 -63.73 16.86 11.85
CA LEU A 207 -64.66 15.76 12.00
C LEU A 207 -63.98 14.61 12.74
N VAL A 208 -64.65 14.09 13.77
CA VAL A 208 -64.21 12.93 14.54
C VAL A 208 -64.85 11.67 13.96
N ASN A 209 -64.03 10.68 13.65
CA ASN A 209 -64.40 9.44 13.00
C ASN A 209 -63.91 8.24 13.81
N ARG A 210 -64.81 7.27 14.01
CA ARG A 210 -64.50 5.94 14.56
C ARG A 210 -64.87 4.87 13.54
N SER A 211 -63.88 4.14 13.06
CA SER A 211 -64.07 2.99 12.15
C SER A 211 -64.89 3.31 10.89
N GLY A 212 -64.72 4.50 10.32
CA GLY A 212 -65.41 4.96 9.11
C GLY A 212 -66.74 5.68 9.36
N LYS A 213 -67.20 5.79 10.62
CA LYS A 213 -68.43 6.48 10.99
C LYS A 213 -68.13 7.83 11.63
N LEU A 214 -68.88 8.86 11.26
CA LEU A 214 -68.83 10.18 11.90
C LEU A 214 -69.38 10.07 13.32
N VAL A 215 -68.62 10.53 14.30
CA VAL A 215 -68.96 10.49 15.73
C VAL A 215 -69.36 11.87 16.21
N ALA A 216 -68.58 12.89 15.86
CA ALA A 216 -68.82 14.27 16.27
C ALA A 216 -68.12 15.26 15.35
N LYS A 217 -68.45 16.54 15.50
CA LYS A 217 -67.68 17.66 14.96
C LYS A 217 -67.06 18.45 16.09
N VAL A 218 -65.79 18.82 15.93
CA VAL A 218 -65.04 19.58 16.94
C VAL A 218 -64.54 20.90 16.34
N ARG A 219 -64.46 21.93 17.17
CA ARG A 219 -63.87 23.22 16.81
C ARG A 219 -62.67 23.50 17.69
N ILE A 220 -61.56 23.84 17.07
CA ILE A 220 -60.28 24.04 17.74
C ILE A 220 -60.35 25.34 18.53
N LEU A 221 -60.07 25.25 19.83
CA LEU A 221 -60.04 26.38 20.74
C LEU A 221 -58.65 27.01 20.77
N THR A 222 -57.64 26.18 21.01
CA THR A 222 -56.23 26.60 21.02
C THR A 222 -55.35 25.50 20.43
N ALA A 223 -54.27 25.89 19.77
CA ALA A 223 -53.28 24.98 19.19
C ALA A 223 -51.91 25.30 19.78
N GLU A 224 -51.31 24.31 20.45
CA GLU A 224 -49.92 24.31 20.89
C GLU A 224 -49.04 23.64 19.81
N SER A 225 -47.72 23.59 19.98
CA SER A 225 -46.79 23.13 18.93
C SER A 225 -47.14 21.77 18.34
N HIS A 226 -47.45 20.78 19.20
CA HIS A 226 -47.69 19.38 18.79
C HIS A 226 -49.04 18.81 19.27
N ARG A 227 -49.89 19.65 19.86
CA ARG A 227 -51.19 19.26 20.41
C ARG A 227 -52.17 20.41 20.28
N CYS A 228 -53.46 20.11 20.22
CA CYS A 228 -54.48 21.15 20.25
C CYS A 228 -55.66 20.72 21.11
N VAL A 229 -56.32 21.71 21.70
CA VAL A 229 -57.56 21.52 22.46
C VAL A 229 -58.71 21.98 21.60
N ALA A 230 -59.72 21.12 21.45
CA ALA A 230 -60.91 21.39 20.67
C ALA A 230 -62.17 21.18 21.51
N ASN A 231 -63.17 22.05 21.33
CA ASN A 231 -64.49 21.88 21.92
C ASN A 231 -65.35 21.04 21.00
N VAL A 232 -66.14 20.15 21.59
CA VAL A 232 -67.15 19.36 20.86
C VAL A 232 -68.33 20.27 20.52
N LEU A 233 -68.78 20.23 19.27
CA LEU A 233 -69.99 20.94 18.85
C LEU A 233 -71.20 20.04 19.15
N SER A 234 -71.93 20.36 20.22
CA SER A 234 -73.04 19.54 20.74
C SER A 234 -74.15 19.35 19.70
N ASP A 235 -74.36 20.32 18.80
CA ASP A 235 -75.32 20.24 17.68
C ASP A 235 -75.00 19.17 16.63
N TRP A 236 -73.78 18.60 16.67
CA TRP A 236 -73.26 17.62 15.70
C TRP A 236 -72.74 16.34 16.37
N LYS A 237 -73.10 16.08 17.63
CA LYS A 237 -72.68 14.89 18.38
C LYS A 237 -73.60 13.71 18.05
N GLN A 238 -73.08 12.70 17.35
CA GLN A 238 -73.80 11.46 17.00
C GLN A 238 -73.40 10.28 17.90
N GLY A 239 -72.29 10.40 18.65
CA GLY A 239 -71.84 9.42 19.64
C GLY A 239 -70.83 10.02 20.62
N GLU A 240 -70.50 9.26 21.66
CA GLU A 240 -69.46 9.65 22.62
C GLU A 240 -68.06 9.51 22.01
N ILE A 241 -67.26 10.56 22.10
CA ILE A 241 -65.86 10.58 21.62
C ILE A 241 -65.00 9.78 22.61
N MET A 242 -64.07 8.99 22.08
CA MET A 242 -63.13 8.19 22.86
C MET A 242 -61.70 8.46 22.43
N GLU A 243 -60.77 8.29 23.37
CA GLU A 243 -59.36 8.17 23.05
C GLU A 243 -59.18 7.05 22.02
N GLY A 244 -58.47 7.32 20.93
CA GLY A 244 -58.48 6.39 19.81
C GLY A 244 -59.04 6.96 18.52
N ASP A 245 -60.03 7.84 18.63
CA ASP A 245 -60.80 8.32 17.48
C ASP A 245 -59.93 9.14 16.54
N MET A 246 -60.14 8.95 15.23
CA MET A 246 -59.43 9.71 14.21
C MET A 246 -60.12 11.05 13.97
N VAL A 247 -59.34 12.09 13.73
CA VAL A 247 -59.84 13.44 13.44
C VAL A 247 -59.29 13.88 12.10
N LEU A 248 -60.17 14.41 11.24
CA LEU A 248 -59.84 14.82 9.87
C LEU A 248 -60.59 16.09 9.48
N VAL A 249 -60.00 16.88 8.58
CA VAL A 249 -60.67 18.07 8.03
C VAL A 249 -61.82 17.62 7.13
N GLY A 250 -63.03 18.10 7.42
CA GLY A 250 -64.19 17.85 6.57
C GLY A 250 -64.06 18.64 5.27
N LEU A 251 -64.15 17.95 4.13
CA LEU A 251 -64.29 18.57 2.81
C LEU A 251 -65.60 19.36 2.70
#